data_AF-U9W0A9-F1
#
_entry.id   AF-U9W0A9-F1
#
_cell.length_a   1.000
_cell.length_b   1.000
_cell.length_c   1.000
_cell.angle_alpha   90.00
_cell.angle_beta   90.00
_cell.angle_gamma   90.00
#
_symmetry.space_group_name_H-M   'P 1'
#
loop_
_entity.id
_entity.type
_entity.pdbx_description
1 polymer ?
#
loop_
_entity_poly.entity_id
_entity_poly.type
_entity_poly.pdbx_seq_one_letter_code
_entity_poly.pdbx_strand_id
1 'polypeptide(L)'
;MKIKYFSTLVAASIVSFTALVGPTPYTTAQANPCAAEAVNPCAANPCAANPCAANPCAADPCAAAADPCAADPCAANPCAADPCAADPCAAAADPCAAAAAADIPTVFSDPQANDNLAIRGYDPVAYFTVGAPVEGSSDYEYEWNGATWRFSSAAHKDMFASNPEAYAPQYGGYCAKALSEGNLASTVPEAWEVVDGKLYLNYSLDVQKQWQEDVPGNITKADAQWPSILDTSDVVFYDTVGAVYF
;
A
#
# COMPACT_ATOMS: atom_id res chain seq x y z
N MET A 1 47.19 -2.72 41.53
CA MET A 1 47.59 -4.08 41.14
C MET A 1 47.42 -4.20 39.63
N LYS A 2 48.51 -4.50 38.90
CA LYS A 2 48.52 -4.74 37.46
C LYS A 2 48.45 -6.25 37.25
N ILE A 3 47.42 -6.77 36.60
CA ILE A 3 47.37 -8.16 36.17
C ILE A 3 47.52 -8.17 34.64
N LYS A 4 48.54 -8.92 34.22
CA LYS A 4 49.07 -9.00 32.87
C LYS A 4 49.03 -10.49 32.49
N TYR A 5 48.54 -10.76 31.27
CA TYR A 5 48.65 -11.99 30.48
C TYR A 5 47.91 -13.24 30.97
N PHE A 6 47.14 -13.86 30.08
CA PHE A 6 47.54 -15.15 29.51
C PHE A 6 46.87 -15.38 28.15
N SER A 7 47.71 -15.66 27.16
CA SER A 7 47.40 -16.06 25.79
C SER A 7 47.51 -17.58 25.74
N THR A 8 46.50 -18.27 25.21
CA THR A 8 46.62 -19.67 24.76
C THR A 8 45.68 -19.94 23.58
N LEU A 9 46.31 -20.28 22.46
CA LEU A 9 45.81 -20.95 21.26
C LEU A 9 45.24 -22.35 21.55
N VAL A 10 44.72 -22.98 20.48
CA VAL A 10 44.41 -24.42 20.22
C VAL A 10 42.89 -24.65 20.17
N ALA A 11 42.25 -25.24 19.16
CA ALA A 11 42.66 -25.90 17.91
C ALA A 11 41.51 -25.79 16.90
N ALA A 12 41.85 -25.67 15.62
CA ALA A 12 40.93 -25.91 14.51
C ALA A 12 40.70 -27.42 14.36
N SER A 13 39.46 -27.87 14.55
CA SER A 13 39.03 -29.23 14.20
C SER A 13 38.24 -29.18 12.91
N ILE A 14 38.91 -29.65 11.87
CA ILE A 14 38.42 -29.90 10.52
C ILE A 14 37.64 -31.23 10.59
N VAL A 15 36.33 -31.20 10.35
CA VAL A 15 35.58 -32.43 10.04
C VAL A 15 35.05 -32.28 8.62
N SER A 16 35.77 -32.91 7.69
CA SER A 16 35.32 -33.15 6.34
C SER A 16 34.20 -34.20 6.37
N PHE A 17 33.01 -33.83 5.91
CA PHE A 17 31.98 -34.79 5.49
C PHE A 17 31.64 -34.52 4.03
N THR A 18 32.25 -35.29 3.14
CA THR A 18 31.90 -35.34 1.72
C THR A 18 30.65 -36.19 1.51
N ALA A 19 29.62 -35.51 0.98
CA ALA A 19 28.61 -35.92 0.00
C ALA A 19 27.99 -37.33 0.09
N LEU A 20 26.70 -37.36 0.41
CA LEU A 20 25.75 -38.27 -0.24
C LEU A 20 24.60 -37.47 -0.83
N VAL A 21 24.53 -37.59 -2.15
CA VAL A 21 23.52 -37.14 -3.11
C VAL A 21 22.13 -37.70 -2.80
N GLY A 22 21.12 -36.84 -2.84
CA GLY A 22 19.69 -37.18 -2.89
C GLY A 22 18.86 -35.92 -3.20
N PRO A 23 17.90 -35.96 -4.14
CA PRO A 23 17.38 -34.76 -4.80
C PRO A 23 16.29 -34.07 -3.96
N THR A 24 16.43 -32.76 -3.77
CA THR A 24 15.27 -31.86 -3.62
C THR A 24 15.15 -31.06 -4.91
N PRO A 25 13.95 -30.99 -5.48
CA PRO A 25 13.13 -29.83 -5.15
C PRO A 25 11.65 -30.21 -4.97
N TYR A 26 11.16 -30.14 -3.72
CA TYR A 26 9.73 -29.86 -3.52
C TYR A 26 9.57 -28.34 -3.50
N THR A 27 9.61 -27.78 -4.70
CA THR A 27 8.96 -26.50 -4.99
C THR A 27 7.51 -26.84 -5.28
N THR A 28 6.63 -26.74 -4.30
CA THR A 28 5.24 -26.41 -4.61
C THR A 28 5.10 -24.91 -4.40
N ALA A 29 5.50 -24.18 -5.45
CA ALA A 29 4.85 -22.93 -5.74
C ALA A 29 3.37 -23.28 -5.92
N GLN A 30 2.55 -22.85 -4.96
CA GLN A 30 1.12 -22.77 -5.17
C GLN A 30 0.92 -21.74 -6.29
N ALA A 31 0.68 -22.23 -7.51
CA ALA A 31 0.39 -21.38 -8.64
C ALA A 31 -0.85 -20.55 -8.30
N ASN A 32 -0.69 -19.24 -8.34
CA ASN A 32 -1.81 -18.30 -8.42
C ASN A 32 -2.59 -18.67 -9.70
N PRO A 33 -3.91 -18.96 -9.63
CA PRO A 33 -4.71 -19.32 -10.81
C PRO A 33 -4.70 -18.24 -11.90
N CYS A 34 -4.29 -17.01 -11.56
CA CYS A 34 -4.27 -15.87 -12.46
C CYS A 34 -2.96 -15.71 -13.28
N ALA A 35 -2.00 -16.63 -13.17
CA ALA A 35 -0.75 -16.57 -13.94
C ALA A 35 -0.71 -17.53 -15.15
N ALA A 36 -1.82 -18.19 -15.49
CA ALA A 36 -1.93 -18.91 -16.74
C ALA A 36 -2.13 -17.91 -17.87
N GLU A 37 -1.21 -17.85 -18.84
CA GLU A 37 -1.43 -17.16 -20.10
C GLU A 37 -2.78 -17.58 -20.66
N ALA A 38 -3.69 -16.62 -20.82
CA ALA A 38 -5.01 -16.86 -21.38
C ALA A 38 -4.84 -17.29 -22.84
N VAL A 39 -4.88 -18.60 -23.10
CA VAL A 39 -5.02 -19.10 -24.45
C VAL A 39 -6.40 -18.68 -24.91
N ASN A 40 -6.47 -17.65 -25.76
CA ASN A 40 -7.71 -17.17 -26.34
C ASN A 40 -8.36 -18.33 -27.14
N PRO A 41 -9.48 -18.91 -26.68
CA PRO A 41 -10.12 -20.02 -27.38
C PRO A 41 -10.71 -19.58 -28.74
N CYS A 42 -10.89 -18.27 -28.96
CA CYS A 42 -11.31 -17.70 -30.24
C CYS A 42 -10.14 -17.55 -31.24
N ALA A 43 -8.88 -17.63 -30.80
CA ALA A 43 -7.74 -17.63 -31.72
C ALA A 43 -7.69 -18.90 -32.60
N ALA A 44 -8.37 -19.97 -32.18
CA ALA A 44 -8.50 -21.20 -32.96
C ALA A 44 -9.53 -21.11 -34.10
N ASN A 45 -10.29 -20.01 -34.22
CA ASN A 45 -11.39 -19.79 -35.18
C ASN A 45 -12.16 -21.09 -35.55
N PRO A 46 -13.01 -21.61 -34.63
CA PRO A 46 -13.72 -22.86 -34.84
C PRO A 46 -14.68 -22.83 -36.03
N CYS A 47 -15.11 -21.63 -36.45
CA CYS A 47 -16.00 -21.42 -37.60
C CYS A 47 -15.29 -21.61 -38.94
N ALA A 48 -13.96 -21.47 -39.01
CA ALA A 48 -13.18 -21.79 -40.20
C ALA A 48 -13.18 -23.30 -40.53
N ALA A 49 -13.46 -24.16 -39.54
CA ALA A 49 -13.55 -25.60 -39.73
C ALA A 49 -14.88 -26.06 -40.38
N ASN A 50 -15.83 -25.14 -40.61
CA ASN A 50 -17.17 -25.39 -41.16
C ASN A 50 -17.80 -26.73 -40.71
N PRO A 51 -18.19 -26.84 -39.42
CA PRO A 51 -18.72 -28.08 -38.85
C PRO A 51 -20.00 -28.57 -39.53
N CYS A 52 -20.73 -27.67 -40.19
CA CYS A 52 -21.96 -27.98 -40.92
C CYS A 52 -21.71 -28.72 -42.24
N ALA A 53 -20.50 -28.66 -42.81
CA ALA A 53 -20.13 -29.43 -44.00
C ALA A 53 -20.02 -30.94 -43.73
N ALA A 54 -19.85 -31.34 -42.47
CA ALA A 54 -19.75 -32.74 -42.06
C ALA A 54 -21.11 -33.47 -42.00
N ASN A 55 -22.24 -32.76 -42.21
CA ASN A 55 -23.62 -33.26 -42.07
C ASN A 55 -23.80 -34.28 -40.93
N PRO A 56 -23.79 -33.82 -39.66
CA PRO A 56 -23.94 -34.69 -38.49
C PRO A 56 -25.29 -35.44 -38.45
N CYS A 57 -26.28 -35.02 -39.25
CA CYS A 57 -27.60 -35.63 -39.34
C CYS A 57 -27.64 -36.91 -40.20
N ALA A 58 -26.52 -37.32 -40.82
CA ALA A 58 -26.45 -38.60 -41.54
C ALA A 58 -26.35 -39.82 -40.60
N ALA A 59 -26.00 -39.61 -39.33
CA ALA A 59 -26.03 -40.64 -38.30
C ALA A 59 -27.35 -40.54 -37.55
N ASP A 60 -28.41 -41.16 -38.07
CA ASP A 60 -29.76 -41.19 -37.49
C ASP A 60 -29.76 -41.47 -35.97
N PRO A 61 -29.93 -40.45 -35.10
CA PRO A 61 -30.02 -40.62 -33.66
C PRO A 61 -31.46 -40.45 -33.16
N CYS A 62 -32.45 -40.36 -34.06
CA CYS A 62 -33.78 -39.84 -33.74
C CYS A 62 -34.86 -40.92 -33.80
N ALA A 63 -34.73 -41.95 -32.96
CA ALA A 63 -35.86 -42.75 -32.51
C ALA A 63 -36.53 -42.11 -31.27
N ALA A 64 -36.85 -40.81 -31.30
CA ALA A 64 -37.80 -40.17 -30.38
C ALA A 64 -38.20 -38.77 -30.88
N ALA A 65 -39.53 -38.58 -31.02
CA ALA A 65 -40.35 -37.40 -31.28
C ALA A 65 -39.71 -36.00 -31.48
N ALA A 66 -40.16 -35.39 -32.59
CA ALA A 66 -39.96 -34.02 -33.11
C ALA A 66 -38.60 -33.77 -33.79
N ASP A 67 -38.62 -33.79 -35.14
CA ASP A 67 -37.51 -33.38 -36.00
C ASP A 67 -37.19 -31.88 -35.78
N PRO A 68 -36.07 -31.54 -35.10
CA PRO A 68 -35.67 -30.15 -34.88
C PRO A 68 -35.10 -29.50 -36.15
N CYS A 69 -34.81 -30.28 -37.19
CA CYS A 69 -34.19 -29.84 -38.44
C CYS A 69 -35.21 -29.42 -39.51
N ALA A 70 -36.51 -29.68 -39.31
CA ALA A 70 -37.57 -29.21 -40.21
C ALA A 70 -37.66 -27.67 -40.30
N ALA A 71 -37.05 -26.94 -39.36
CA ALA A 71 -37.02 -25.49 -39.31
C ALA A 71 -35.79 -24.84 -40.00
N ASP A 72 -34.87 -25.63 -40.57
CA ASP A 72 -33.57 -25.18 -41.13
C ASP A 72 -32.97 -23.96 -40.39
N PRO A 73 -32.51 -24.14 -39.14
CA PRO A 73 -31.95 -23.04 -38.35
C PRO A 73 -30.66 -22.44 -38.94
N CYS A 74 -30.06 -23.09 -39.95
CA CYS A 74 -28.89 -22.62 -40.66
C CYS A 74 -29.24 -21.63 -41.80
N ALA A 75 -30.45 -21.68 -42.35
CA ALA A 75 -30.93 -20.69 -43.31
C ALA A 75 -31.03 -19.27 -42.72
N ALA A 76 -31.18 -19.16 -41.39
CA ALA A 76 -31.19 -17.88 -40.68
C ALA A 76 -29.80 -17.22 -40.55
N ASN A 77 -28.73 -17.89 -41.01
CA ASN A 77 -27.33 -17.47 -40.90
C ASN A 77 -27.00 -16.73 -39.58
N PRO A 78 -27.06 -17.41 -38.42
CA PRO A 78 -26.86 -16.79 -37.11
C PRO A 78 -25.46 -16.18 -36.93
N CYS A 79 -24.50 -16.59 -37.77
CA CYS A 79 -23.13 -16.09 -37.78
C CYS A 79 -22.95 -14.76 -38.52
N ALA A 80 -23.92 -14.33 -39.33
CA ALA A 80 -23.89 -13.00 -39.96
C ALA A 80 -24.15 -11.86 -38.97
N ALA A 81 -24.74 -12.17 -37.81
CA ALA A 81 -24.99 -11.21 -36.75
C ALA A 81 -23.74 -10.91 -35.89
N ASP A 82 -22.61 -11.56 -36.16
CA ASP A 82 -21.36 -11.48 -35.38
C ASP A 82 -21.62 -11.37 -33.86
N PRO A 83 -22.14 -12.43 -33.23
CA PRO A 83 -22.38 -12.44 -31.79
C PRO A 83 -21.08 -12.33 -30.96
N CYS A 84 -19.91 -12.36 -31.62
CA CYS A 84 -18.60 -12.11 -31.03
C CYS A 84 -18.17 -10.62 -31.10
N ALA A 85 -18.83 -9.78 -31.92
CA ALA A 85 -18.63 -8.33 -31.91
C ALA A 85 -19.30 -7.64 -30.71
N ALA A 86 -20.33 -8.27 -30.15
CA ALA A 86 -20.88 -7.88 -28.86
C ALA A 86 -20.00 -8.47 -27.76
N ASP A 87 -18.89 -7.80 -27.46
CA ASP A 87 -18.06 -8.15 -26.31
C ASP A 87 -18.89 -8.00 -25.01
N PRO A 88 -19.31 -9.09 -24.35
CA PRO A 88 -20.04 -8.99 -23.08
C PRO A 88 -19.15 -8.40 -21.98
N CYS A 89 -17.82 -8.42 -22.18
CA CYS A 89 -16.83 -7.85 -21.29
C CYS A 89 -16.62 -6.34 -21.53
N ALA A 90 -17.07 -5.76 -22.65
CA ALA A 90 -16.99 -4.31 -22.87
C ALA A 90 -17.99 -3.52 -22.01
N ALA A 91 -19.00 -4.19 -21.43
CA ALA A 91 -19.99 -3.58 -20.54
C ALA A 91 -19.89 -4.06 -19.09
N ALA A 92 -19.01 -5.02 -18.78
CA ALA A 92 -18.77 -5.45 -17.41
C ALA A 92 -17.68 -4.54 -16.81
N ALA A 93 -18.11 -3.47 -16.13
CA ALA A 93 -17.25 -2.85 -15.13
C ALA A 93 -16.75 -3.96 -14.19
N ASP A 94 -15.44 -4.05 -14.02
CA ASP A 94 -14.80 -5.03 -13.17
C ASP A 94 -15.43 -4.96 -11.76
N PRO A 95 -16.07 -6.04 -11.25
CA PRO A 95 -16.65 -6.04 -9.91
C PRO A 95 -15.57 -5.93 -8.80
N CYS A 96 -14.29 -6.03 -9.15
CA CYS A 96 -13.15 -5.74 -8.27
C CYS A 96 -12.56 -4.32 -8.47
N ALA A 97 -13.07 -3.52 -9.41
CA ALA A 97 -12.66 -2.12 -9.59
C ALA A 97 -13.42 -1.13 -8.68
N ALA A 98 -13.98 -1.61 -7.57
CA ALA A 98 -14.06 -0.75 -6.40
C ALA A 98 -12.62 -0.56 -5.94
N ALA A 99 -12.01 0.58 -6.30
CA ALA A 99 -10.84 1.05 -5.58
C ALA A 99 -11.19 0.93 -4.10
N ALA A 100 -10.47 0.06 -3.37
CA ALA A 100 -10.56 0.07 -1.92
C ALA A 100 -10.38 1.53 -1.50
N ALA A 101 -11.39 2.11 -0.85
CA ALA A 101 -11.22 3.42 -0.22
C ALA A 101 -9.96 3.28 0.63
N ALA A 102 -8.90 4.00 0.27
CA ALA A 102 -7.63 3.86 0.96
C ALA A 102 -7.84 4.38 2.37
N ASP A 103 -7.72 3.50 3.37
CA ASP A 103 -7.77 3.89 4.77
C ASP A 103 -6.75 5.02 5.00
N ILE A 104 -7.16 6.07 5.71
CA ILE A 104 -6.28 7.21 6.00
C ILE A 104 -5.12 6.70 6.86
N PRO A 105 -3.85 6.89 6.46
CA PRO A 105 -2.73 6.30 7.18
C PRO A 105 -2.55 6.94 8.55
N THR A 106 -2.07 6.16 9.53
CA THR A 106 -1.75 6.69 10.86
C THR A 106 -0.61 7.71 10.84
N VAL A 107 0.31 7.56 9.89
CA VAL A 107 1.39 8.53 9.66
C VAL A 107 1.15 9.22 8.33
N PHE A 108 1.05 10.54 8.36
CA PHE A 108 1.00 11.36 7.17
C PHE A 108 2.35 11.31 6.44
N SER A 109 2.32 10.74 5.25
CA SER A 109 3.37 10.81 4.25
C SER A 109 2.87 11.64 3.07
N ASP A 110 3.69 12.58 2.60
CA ASP A 110 3.32 13.42 1.47
C ASP A 110 3.28 12.56 0.18
N PRO A 111 2.13 12.40 -0.48
CA PRO A 111 2.03 11.60 -1.71
C PRO A 111 2.82 12.19 -2.89
N GLN A 112 3.13 13.48 -2.84
CA GLN A 112 3.87 14.20 -3.88
C GLN A 112 5.38 14.17 -3.63
N ALA A 113 5.80 13.92 -2.38
CA ALA A 113 7.18 13.57 -2.07
C ALA A 113 7.37 12.09 -2.43
N ASN A 114 7.95 11.82 -3.60
CA ASN A 114 8.38 10.48 -3.97
C ASN A 114 9.11 9.85 -2.77
N ASP A 115 8.67 8.67 -2.33
CA ASP A 115 9.22 7.85 -1.22
C ASP A 115 8.40 7.80 0.09
N ASN A 116 7.12 8.19 0.12
CA ASN A 116 6.24 7.91 1.28
C ASN A 116 6.84 8.40 2.62
N LEU A 117 7.53 9.55 2.57
CA LEU A 117 8.36 10.03 3.67
C LEU A 117 7.49 10.62 4.79
N ALA A 118 7.67 10.10 6.00
CA ALA A 118 7.07 10.67 7.21
C ALA A 118 7.56 12.11 7.39
N ILE A 119 6.64 13.00 7.77
CA ILE A 119 6.94 14.42 8.07
C ILE A 119 7.83 15.11 7.02
N ARG A 120 7.62 14.77 5.73
CA ARG A 120 8.37 15.28 4.58
C ARG A 120 9.88 14.99 4.63
N GLY A 121 10.29 13.92 5.33
CA GLY A 121 11.69 13.48 5.42
C GLY A 121 12.52 14.21 6.48
N TYR A 122 11.90 14.97 7.38
CA TYR A 122 12.60 15.60 8.50
C TYR A 122 12.84 14.62 9.64
N ASP A 123 13.91 14.88 10.41
CA ASP A 123 14.31 14.06 11.54
C ASP A 123 13.44 14.35 12.78
N PRO A 124 12.58 13.41 13.23
CA PRO A 124 11.71 13.63 14.38
C PRO A 124 12.50 13.79 15.69
N VAL A 125 13.67 13.16 15.80
CA VAL A 125 14.52 13.20 17.01
C VAL A 125 15.19 14.57 17.15
N ALA A 126 15.47 15.24 16.02
CA ALA A 126 16.10 16.56 16.01
C ALA A 126 15.24 17.64 16.71
N TYR A 127 13.91 17.54 16.66
CA TYR A 127 13.03 18.46 17.39
C TYR A 127 13.25 18.45 18.90
N PHE A 128 13.64 17.32 19.48
CA PHE A 128 13.87 17.16 20.92
C PHE A 128 15.32 17.38 21.32
N THR A 129 16.27 17.02 20.45
CA THR A 129 17.70 17.03 20.76
C THR A 129 18.40 18.30 20.30
N VAL A 130 18.11 18.75 19.08
CA VAL A 130 18.66 19.97 18.46
C VAL A 130 17.75 21.17 18.71
N GLY A 131 16.44 20.95 18.84
CA GLY A 131 15.46 22.02 19.00
C GLY A 131 15.19 22.77 17.69
N ALA A 132 15.33 22.08 16.56
CA ALA A 132 15.11 22.63 15.23
C ALA A 132 14.68 21.53 14.24
N PRO A 133 13.92 21.86 13.18
CA PRO A 133 13.71 20.95 12.08
C PRO A 133 15.03 20.72 11.35
N VAL A 134 15.45 19.47 11.25
CA VAL A 134 16.65 19.08 10.50
C VAL A 134 16.23 18.07 9.45
N GLU A 135 16.59 18.31 8.19
CA GLU A 135 16.31 17.39 7.10
C GLU A 135 17.10 16.09 7.31
N GLY A 136 16.42 14.95 7.13
CA GLY A 136 17.04 13.64 7.23
C GLY A 136 17.71 13.21 5.92
N SER A 137 18.69 12.30 6.03
CA SER A 137 19.36 11.70 4.87
C SER A 137 18.73 10.37 4.49
N SER A 138 18.69 10.04 3.20
CA SER A 138 18.36 8.69 2.73
C SER A 138 19.38 7.62 3.18
N ASP A 139 20.56 8.02 3.65
CA ASP A 139 21.53 7.10 4.27
C ASP A 139 21.04 6.54 5.62
N TYR A 140 20.11 7.24 6.28
CA TYR A 140 19.60 6.90 7.59
C TYR A 140 18.07 6.82 7.56
N GLU A 141 17.57 5.68 7.11
CA GLU A 141 16.14 5.40 7.02
C GLU A 141 15.68 4.32 8.01
N TYR A 142 14.42 4.42 8.43
CA TYR A 142 13.72 3.41 9.23
C TYR A 142 12.24 3.36 8.86
N GLU A 143 11.72 2.16 8.61
CA GLU A 143 10.30 1.94 8.33
C GLU A 143 9.51 1.77 9.62
N TRP A 144 8.49 2.58 9.82
CA TRP A 144 7.60 2.45 10.99
C TRP A 144 6.22 3.03 10.73
N ASN A 145 5.18 2.30 11.15
CA ASN A 145 3.76 2.65 10.94
C ASN A 145 3.41 3.00 9.48
N GLY A 146 3.98 2.25 8.53
CA GLY A 146 3.65 2.38 7.12
C GLY A 146 4.28 3.59 6.43
N ALA A 147 5.24 4.26 7.06
CA ALA A 147 5.98 5.38 6.49
C ALA A 147 7.50 5.21 6.65
N THR A 148 8.24 5.82 5.71
CA THR A 148 9.70 5.89 5.74
C THR A 148 10.15 7.10 6.53
N TRP A 149 10.88 6.89 7.63
CA TRP A 149 11.43 7.95 8.46
C TRP A 149 12.90 8.18 8.12
N ARG A 150 13.28 9.44 7.91
CA ARG A 150 14.68 9.84 7.67
C ARG A 150 15.26 10.54 8.88
N PHE A 151 16.57 10.36 9.07
CA PHE A 151 17.30 10.92 10.19
C PHE A 151 18.54 11.68 9.73
N SER A 152 18.93 12.69 10.48
CA SER A 152 20.15 13.47 10.22
C SER A 152 21.42 12.69 10.58
N SER A 153 21.30 11.62 11.37
CA SER A 153 22.42 10.77 11.79
C SER A 153 21.98 9.35 12.12
N ALA A 154 22.92 8.40 12.07
CA ALA A 154 22.70 7.03 12.54
C ALA A 154 22.28 6.97 14.02
N ALA A 155 22.81 7.85 14.87
CA ALA A 155 22.44 7.89 16.29
C ALA A 155 20.97 8.27 16.49
N HIS A 156 20.46 9.24 15.73
CA HIS A 156 19.05 9.62 15.79
C HIS A 156 18.13 8.51 15.28
N LYS A 157 18.53 7.83 14.20
CA LYS A 157 17.83 6.62 13.73
C LYS A 157 17.73 5.56 14.85
N ASP A 158 18.84 5.27 15.52
CA ASP A 158 18.86 4.26 16.59
C ASP A 158 18.01 4.69 17.79
N MET A 159 18.02 5.98 18.14
CA MET A 159 17.14 6.54 19.17
C MET A 159 15.66 6.34 18.81
N PHE A 160 15.27 6.71 17.58
CA PHE A 160 13.91 6.50 17.11
C PHE A 160 13.53 5.03 17.09
N ALA A 161 14.35 4.16 16.50
CA ALA A 161 14.08 2.73 16.43
C ALA A 161 13.91 2.07 17.81
N SER A 162 14.58 2.61 18.84
CA SER A 162 14.44 2.11 20.22
C SER A 162 13.13 2.52 20.89
N ASN A 163 12.56 3.67 20.54
CA ASN A 163 11.31 4.17 21.10
C ASN A 163 10.60 5.15 20.15
N PRO A 164 9.95 4.68 19.08
CA PRO A 164 9.37 5.55 18.05
C PRO A 164 8.31 6.52 18.62
N GLU A 165 7.49 6.05 19.54
CA GLU A 165 6.39 6.82 20.15
C GLU A 165 6.87 8.03 20.96
N ALA A 166 8.13 8.04 21.43
CA ALA A 166 8.70 9.19 22.13
C ALA A 166 9.08 10.35 21.20
N TYR A 167 9.24 10.08 19.90
CA TYR A 167 9.76 11.06 18.94
C TYR A 167 8.80 11.35 17.80
N ALA A 168 7.95 10.39 17.42
CA ALA A 168 6.93 10.61 16.42
C ALA A 168 5.97 11.74 16.86
N PRO A 169 5.46 12.56 15.91
CA PRO A 169 4.45 13.55 16.24
C PRO A 169 3.21 12.88 16.83
N GLN A 170 2.59 13.51 17.82
CA GLN A 170 1.44 12.98 18.55
C GLN A 170 0.27 12.58 17.63
N TYR A 171 0.11 13.29 16.52
CA TYR A 171 -0.94 13.06 15.53
C TYR A 171 -0.37 12.60 14.19
N GLY A 172 0.69 11.79 14.20
CA GLY A 172 1.18 11.10 13.00
C GLY A 172 1.69 12.01 11.88
N GLY A 173 1.91 13.31 12.13
CA GLY A 173 2.30 14.27 11.09
C GLY A 173 1.14 15.09 10.52
N TYR A 174 -0.09 14.88 10.99
CA TYR A 174 -1.24 15.75 10.72
C TYR A 174 -1.22 17.00 11.60
N CYS A 175 -1.81 18.08 11.10
CA CYS A 175 -1.87 19.36 11.80
C CYS A 175 -2.68 19.27 13.10
N ALA A 176 -2.05 19.60 14.23
CA ALA A 176 -2.68 19.60 15.54
C ALA A 176 -3.88 20.57 15.63
N LYS A 177 -3.79 21.75 14.99
CA LYS A 177 -4.91 22.69 14.92
C LYS A 177 -6.10 22.13 14.14
N ALA A 178 -5.86 21.63 12.93
CA ALA A 178 -6.92 21.06 12.10
C ALA A 178 -7.64 19.92 12.83
N LEU A 179 -6.85 19.05 13.49
CA LEU A 179 -7.40 17.94 14.27
C LEU A 179 -8.28 18.40 15.43
N SER A 180 -7.91 19.49 16.11
CA SER A 180 -8.71 20.09 17.17
C SER A 180 -10.05 20.66 16.69
N GLU A 181 -10.18 20.85 15.37
CA GLU A 181 -11.38 21.35 14.68
C GLU A 181 -12.10 20.23 13.91
N GLY A 182 -11.68 18.97 14.05
CA GLY A 182 -12.30 17.81 13.41
C GLY A 182 -11.90 17.62 11.94
N ASN A 183 -10.77 18.20 11.50
CA ASN A 183 -10.26 18.09 10.14
C ASN A 183 -8.86 17.46 10.13
N LEU A 184 -8.41 17.02 8.95
CA LEU A 184 -7.02 16.63 8.73
C LEU A 184 -6.35 17.64 7.81
N ALA A 185 -5.09 17.94 8.06
CA ALA A 185 -4.30 18.77 7.16
C ALA A 185 -2.83 18.31 7.19
N SER A 186 -2.13 18.52 6.08
CA SER A 186 -0.68 18.31 6.03
C SER A 186 0.04 19.31 6.95
N THR A 187 1.36 19.15 7.10
CA THR A 187 2.16 19.99 8.00
C THR A 187 3.41 20.51 7.30
N VAL A 188 4.00 21.57 7.85
CA VAL A 188 5.32 22.06 7.46
C VAL A 188 6.30 21.90 8.62
N PRO A 189 7.57 21.55 8.35
CA PRO A 189 8.52 21.17 9.39
C PRO A 189 8.87 22.33 10.34
N GLU A 190 8.71 23.58 9.91
CA GLU A 190 8.98 24.77 10.72
C GLU A 190 7.85 25.11 11.71
N ALA A 191 6.63 24.60 11.49
CA ALA A 191 5.47 24.93 12.30
C ALA A 191 5.23 23.89 13.41
N TRP A 192 6.15 23.84 14.37
CA TRP A 192 6.20 22.77 15.38
C TRP A 192 6.32 23.30 16.80
N GLU A 193 5.87 22.50 17.76
CA GLU A 193 6.11 22.75 19.19
C GLU A 193 6.20 21.43 19.95
N VAL A 194 7.06 21.38 20.96
CA VAL A 194 7.11 20.26 21.91
C VAL A 194 6.41 20.67 23.19
N VAL A 195 5.34 19.96 23.54
CA VAL A 195 4.54 20.22 24.74
C VAL A 195 4.47 18.93 25.55
N ASP A 196 4.86 18.98 26.82
CA ASP A 196 4.89 17.82 27.73
C ASP A 196 5.61 16.59 27.15
N GLY A 197 6.69 16.83 26.41
CA GLY A 197 7.51 15.77 25.80
C GLY A 197 6.91 15.15 24.53
N LYS A 198 5.87 15.76 23.95
CA LYS A 198 5.24 15.31 22.70
C LYS A 198 5.41 16.35 21.61
N LEU A 199 5.69 15.89 20.39
CA LEU A 199 5.86 16.76 19.22
C LEU A 199 4.49 17.02 18.57
N TYR A 200 4.19 18.30 18.34
CA TYR A 200 3.01 18.76 17.63
C TYR A 200 3.44 19.54 16.40
N LEU A 201 2.82 19.23 15.26
CA LEU A 201 3.08 19.89 13.97
C LEU A 201 1.83 20.61 13.49
N ASN A 202 2.01 21.67 12.70
CA ASN A 202 0.94 22.49 12.18
C ASN A 202 1.10 22.75 10.67
N TYR A 203 -0.01 23.09 10.03
CA TYR A 203 -0.09 23.31 8.59
C TYR A 203 0.76 24.50 8.11
N SER A 204 0.86 25.55 8.92
CA SER A 204 1.68 26.73 8.64
C SER A 204 2.05 27.45 9.93
N LEU A 205 3.00 28.38 9.86
CA LEU A 205 3.36 29.23 10.99
C LEU A 205 2.20 30.09 11.50
N ASP A 206 1.26 30.48 10.63
CA ASP A 206 0.09 31.24 11.06
C ASP A 206 -0.96 30.35 11.73
N VAL A 207 -1.16 29.13 11.23
CA VAL A 207 -2.00 28.11 11.89
C VAL A 207 -1.39 27.71 13.24
N GLN A 208 -0.06 27.62 13.33
CA GLN A 208 0.62 27.40 14.60
C GLN A 208 0.32 28.51 15.61
N LYS A 209 0.38 29.79 15.22
CA LYS A 209 0.02 30.89 16.12
C LYS A 209 -1.41 30.75 16.64
N GLN A 210 -2.36 30.38 15.78
CA GLN A 210 -3.76 30.12 16.17
C GLN A 210 -3.91 28.91 17.09
N TRP A 211 -3.03 27.90 16.94
CA TRP A 211 -2.98 26.77 17.86
C TRP A 211 -2.42 27.16 19.22
N GLN A 212 -1.42 28.04 19.24
CA GLN A 212 -0.76 28.55 20.43
C GLN A 212 -1.67 29.45 21.30
N GLU A 213 -2.77 29.97 20.76
CA GLU A 213 -3.76 30.74 21.53
C GLU A 213 -4.41 29.93 22.66
N ASP A 214 -4.54 28.61 22.50
CA ASP A 214 -5.07 27.71 23.54
C ASP A 214 -4.50 26.29 23.36
N VAL A 215 -3.21 26.12 23.63
CA VAL A 215 -2.52 24.82 23.50
C VAL A 215 -3.24 23.71 24.28
N PRO A 216 -3.58 23.85 25.58
CA PRO A 216 -4.21 22.77 26.33
C PRO A 216 -5.60 22.40 25.80
N GLY A 217 -6.41 23.40 25.44
CA GLY A 217 -7.73 23.17 24.88
C GLY A 217 -7.68 22.54 23.49
N ASN A 218 -6.75 22.96 22.63
CA ASN A 218 -6.57 22.37 21.31
C ASN A 218 -6.06 20.92 21.39
N ILE A 219 -5.12 20.62 22.32
CA ILE A 219 -4.70 19.24 22.57
C ILE A 219 -5.87 18.39 23.04
N THR A 220 -6.64 18.85 24.04
CA THR A 220 -7.79 18.11 24.56
C THR A 220 -8.81 17.77 23.47
N LYS A 221 -9.10 18.73 22.58
CA LYS A 221 -10.02 18.53 21.46
C LYS A 221 -9.44 17.53 20.44
N ALA A 222 -8.19 17.71 20.05
CA ALA A 222 -7.52 16.84 19.07
C ALA A 222 -7.38 15.39 19.59
N ASP A 223 -7.02 15.20 20.86
CA ASP A 223 -6.97 13.88 21.52
C ASP A 223 -8.34 13.19 21.53
N ALA A 224 -9.44 13.94 21.63
CA ALA A 224 -10.79 13.37 21.57
C ALA A 224 -11.18 12.90 20.15
N GLN A 225 -10.49 13.36 19.11
CA GLN A 225 -10.72 12.94 17.72
C GLN A 225 -9.73 11.85 17.28
N TRP A 226 -8.52 11.86 17.82
CA TRP A 226 -7.44 10.96 17.43
C TRP A 226 -7.50 9.61 18.18
N PRO A 227 -7.31 8.46 17.50
CA PRO A 227 -7.11 8.28 16.06
C PRO A 227 -8.41 8.06 15.26
N SER A 228 -9.59 8.10 15.89
CA SER A 228 -10.88 7.74 15.27
C SER A 228 -11.25 8.55 14.01
N ILE A 229 -10.72 9.76 13.88
CA ILE A 229 -10.89 10.59 12.69
C ILE A 229 -10.33 9.91 11.42
N LEU A 230 -9.37 8.99 11.55
CA LEU A 230 -8.80 8.25 10.41
C LEU A 230 -9.77 7.22 9.81
N ASP A 231 -10.77 6.77 10.58
CA ASP A 231 -11.74 5.76 10.15
C ASP A 231 -12.98 6.37 9.46
N THR A 232 -13.00 7.69 9.27
CA THR A 232 -14.19 8.44 8.87
C THR A 232 -14.14 8.87 7.41
N SER A 233 -15.17 8.54 6.63
CA SER A 233 -15.28 8.90 5.19
C SER A 233 -15.67 10.36 4.92
N ASP A 234 -16.05 11.12 5.95
CA ASP A 234 -16.54 12.50 5.82
C ASP A 234 -15.51 13.56 6.25
N VAL A 235 -14.26 13.17 6.48
CA VAL A 235 -13.22 14.09 6.97
C VAL A 235 -12.67 14.93 5.83
N VAL A 236 -12.62 16.25 6.05
CA VAL A 236 -11.99 17.16 5.09
C VAL A 236 -10.48 17.12 5.29
N PHE A 237 -9.76 16.67 4.26
CA PHE A 237 -8.31 16.75 4.19
C PHE A 237 -7.85 18.03 3.46
N TYR A 238 -7.04 18.86 4.12
CA TYR A 238 -6.44 20.06 3.55
C TYR A 238 -4.96 19.86 3.22
N ASP A 239 -4.60 20.01 1.94
CA ASP A 239 -3.21 20.00 1.50
C ASP A 239 -2.77 21.34 0.89
N THR A 240 -1.47 21.57 0.94
CA THR A 240 -0.70 22.67 0.33
C THR A 240 -0.94 22.87 -1.17
N VAL A 241 -1.49 21.88 -1.89
CA VAL A 241 -1.89 21.97 -3.31
C VAL A 241 -3.38 22.28 -3.53
N GLY A 242 -4.16 22.53 -2.47
CA GLY A 242 -5.60 22.85 -2.59
C GLY A 242 -6.46 21.66 -3.04
N ALA A 243 -5.92 20.44 -2.99
CA ALA A 243 -6.66 19.22 -3.24
C ALA A 243 -7.38 18.78 -1.96
N VAL A 244 -8.71 18.74 -2.02
CA VAL A 244 -9.55 18.03 -1.05
C VAL A 244 -9.60 16.58 -1.50
N TYR A 245 -9.14 15.66 -0.67
CA TYR A 245 -9.28 14.23 -0.91
C TYR A 245 -10.45 13.70 -0.08
N PHE A 246 -11.23 12.80 -0.70
CA PHE A 246 -12.39 12.09 -0.15
C PHE A 246 -12.12 10.59 -0.23
#